data_AF-A0A963WSR1-F1
#
_entry.id   AF-A0A963WSR1-F1
#
_cell.length_a   1.000
_cell.length_b   1.000
_cell.length_c   1.000
_cell.angle_alpha   90.00
_cell.angle_beta   90.00
_cell.angle_gamma   90.00
#
_symmetry.space_group_name_H-M   'P 1'
#
loop_
_entity.id
_entity.type
_entity.pdbx_description
1 polymer ?
#
loop_
_entity_poly.entity_id
_entity_poly.type
_entity_poly.pdbx_seq_one_letter_code
_entity_poly.pdbx_strand_id
1 'polypeptide(L)'
;MAILSDKWIRKQAQEHGMIEPFVEAQRREGCISYGLSSYGYDARVADEFKIFTNVDSAVVDPKDFASNSFVDRKTDVCVIPPNSFALARTVEYFRIPRDVLV
;
A
#
# COMPACT_ATOMS: atom_id res chain seq x y z
N MET A 1 -8.16 -12.26 18.56
CA MET A 1 -8.34 -10.94 17.92
C MET A 1 -9.54 -11.02 17.01
N ALA A 2 -10.37 -9.97 16.97
CA ALA A 2 -11.54 -9.90 16.11
C ALA A 2 -11.31 -8.85 15.01
N ILE A 3 -12.07 -8.93 13.91
CA ILE A 3 -12.07 -7.89 12.88
C ILE A 3 -12.73 -6.63 13.45
N LEU A 4 -12.07 -5.49 13.29
CA LEU A 4 -12.49 -4.22 13.86
C LEU A 4 -13.39 -3.48 12.84
N SER A 5 -14.45 -2.85 13.32
CA SER A 5 -15.42 -2.15 12.47
C SER A 5 -14.96 -0.75 12.07
N ASP A 6 -15.64 -0.19 11.07
CA ASP A 6 -15.47 1.17 10.59
C ASP A 6 -15.48 2.21 11.74
N LYS A 7 -16.35 2.04 12.74
CA LYS A 7 -16.45 2.92 13.92
C LYS A 7 -15.14 2.97 14.70
N TRP A 8 -14.52 1.81 14.91
CA TRP A 8 -13.25 1.72 15.61
C TRP A 8 -12.12 2.31 14.77
N ILE A 9 -12.05 1.95 13.48
CA ILE A 9 -11.00 2.44 12.56
C ILE A 9 -11.06 3.97 12.46
N ARG A 10 -12.26 4.55 12.28
CA ARG A 10 -12.50 5.99 12.24
C ARG A 10 -11.97 6.69 13.48
N LYS A 11 -12.31 6.16 14.66
CA LYS A 11 -11.85 6.70 15.95
C LYS A 11 -10.33 6.70 16.03
N GLN A 12 -9.68 5.58 15.70
CA GLN A 12 -8.23 5.48 15.76
C GLN A 12 -7.53 6.38 14.74
N ALA A 13 -8.09 6.54 13.54
CA ALA A 13 -7.53 7.43 12.54
C ALA A 13 -7.64 8.91 12.96
N GLN A 14 -8.79 9.34 13.48
CA GLN A 14 -9.05 10.74 13.84
C GLN A 14 -8.41 11.16 15.17
N GLU A 15 -8.47 10.31 16.20
CA GLU A 15 -8.00 10.66 17.55
C GLU A 15 -6.52 10.32 17.78
N HIS A 16 -6.00 9.29 17.10
CA HIS A 16 -4.64 8.78 17.32
C HIS A 16 -3.74 8.84 16.08
N GLY A 17 -4.26 9.33 14.95
CA GLY A 17 -3.48 9.43 13.72
C GLY A 17 -3.00 8.08 13.19
N MET A 18 -3.81 7.02 13.38
CA MET A 18 -3.47 5.66 12.93
C MET A 18 -3.27 5.57 11.41
N ILE A 19 -3.98 6.40 10.63
CA ILE A 19 -3.91 6.43 9.16
C ILE A 19 -3.83 7.90 8.73
N GLU A 20 -2.85 8.26 7.89
CA GLU A 20 -2.64 9.65 7.46
C GLU A 20 -2.13 9.72 6.01
N PRO A 21 -2.83 10.37 5.07
CA PRO A 21 -4.14 11.03 5.21
C PRO A 21 -5.31 10.03 5.34
N PHE A 22 -6.31 10.36 6.17
CA PHE A 22 -7.51 9.53 6.38
C PHE A 22 -8.71 9.99 5.56
N VAL A 23 -9.44 9.05 4.97
CA VAL A 23 -10.67 9.29 4.20
C VAL A 23 -11.84 8.56 4.86
N GLU A 24 -12.75 9.33 5.48
CA GLU A 24 -13.80 8.81 6.38
C GLU A 24 -14.91 7.99 5.71
N ALA A 25 -15.02 8.06 4.38
CA ALA A 25 -16.02 7.32 3.63
C ALA A 25 -15.41 6.79 2.34
N GLN A 26 -15.99 5.74 1.78
CA GLN A 26 -15.62 5.24 0.48
C GLN A 26 -15.75 6.35 -0.58
N ARG A 27 -14.63 6.72 -1.21
CA ARG A 27 -14.56 7.65 -2.34
C ARG A 27 -14.32 6.86 -3.60
N ARG A 28 -14.97 7.28 -4.69
CA ARG A 28 -14.88 6.59 -5.98
C ARG A 28 -14.97 7.60 -7.12
N GLU A 29 -13.92 7.66 -7.92
CA GLU A 29 -13.90 8.38 -9.20
C GLU A 29 -13.61 7.34 -10.29
N GLY A 30 -14.65 6.68 -10.80
CA GLY A 30 -14.51 5.59 -11.79
C GLY A 30 -14.74 4.21 -11.19
N CYS A 31 -13.82 3.26 -11.38
CA CYS A 31 -14.04 1.86 -10.98
C CYS A 31 -13.41 1.48 -9.64
N ILE A 32 -12.25 2.04 -9.30
CA ILE A 32 -11.47 1.69 -8.11
C ILE A 32 -11.76 2.73 -7.02
N SER A 33 -12.28 2.28 -5.88
CA SER A 33 -12.55 3.12 -4.71
C SER A 33 -11.44 3.05 -3.66
N TYR A 34 -11.47 3.99 -2.72
CA TYR A 34 -10.57 4.02 -1.55
C TYR A 34 -11.26 4.62 -0.32
N GLY A 35 -10.65 4.49 0.85
CA GLY A 35 -11.13 5.04 2.12
C GLY A 35 -11.79 4.02 3.04
N LEU A 36 -12.49 4.52 4.06
CA LEU A 36 -13.10 3.68 5.09
C LEU A 36 -14.25 2.81 4.55
N SER A 37 -14.19 1.52 4.89
CA SER A 37 -15.21 0.50 4.62
C SER A 37 -15.73 -0.11 5.93
N SER A 38 -16.81 -0.89 5.88
CA SER A 38 -17.53 -1.40 7.06
C SER A 38 -16.64 -2.13 8.09
N TYR A 39 -15.62 -2.84 7.62
CA TYR A 39 -14.69 -3.62 8.44
C TYR A 39 -13.25 -3.55 7.91
N GLY A 40 -12.87 -2.42 7.33
CA GLY A 40 -11.56 -2.26 6.71
C GLY A 40 -11.31 -0.86 6.18
N TYR A 41 -10.14 -0.65 5.60
CA TYR A 41 -9.75 0.61 4.98
C TYR A 41 -9.04 0.32 3.66
N ASP A 42 -9.57 0.86 2.56
CA ASP A 42 -9.02 0.71 1.22
C ASP A 42 -7.92 1.77 1.01
N ALA A 43 -6.66 1.35 1.07
CA ALA A 43 -5.50 2.23 0.85
C ALA A 43 -5.25 2.51 -0.64
N ARG A 44 -4.58 3.62 -0.95
CA ARG A 44 -4.21 3.99 -2.32
C ARG A 44 -2.76 3.64 -2.60
N VAL A 45 -2.47 3.28 -3.85
CA VAL A 45 -1.10 3.14 -4.36
C VAL A 45 -0.55 4.51 -4.76
N ALA A 46 0.69 4.81 -4.36
CA ALA A 46 1.40 6.01 -4.80
C ALA A 46 1.95 5.87 -6.22
N ASP A 47 2.45 6.95 -6.79
CA ASP A 47 2.93 7.03 -8.18
C ASP A 47 4.38 6.52 -8.36
N GLU A 48 4.99 5.95 -7.32
CA GLU A 48 6.37 5.47 -7.30
C GLU A 48 6.42 3.93 -7.26
N PHE A 49 7.02 3.34 -8.30
CA PHE A 49 7.08 1.90 -8.52
C PHE A 49 8.51 1.42 -8.72
N LYS A 50 8.82 0.24 -8.19
CA LYS A 50 10.03 -0.55 -8.47
C LYS A 50 9.65 -1.83 -9.18
N ILE A 51 9.91 -1.92 -10.48
CA ILE A 51 9.55 -3.09 -11.29
C ILE A 51 10.72 -4.05 -11.35
N PHE A 52 10.50 -5.33 -11.00
CA PHE A 52 11.56 -6.34 -11.06
C PHE A 52 12.00 -6.60 -12.51
N THR A 53 13.31 -6.71 -12.71
CA THR A 53 13.93 -7.02 -13.99
C THR A 53 14.96 -8.13 -13.85
N ASN A 54 14.97 -9.07 -14.79
CA ASN A 54 15.92 -10.20 -14.82
C ASN A 54 17.09 -9.99 -15.79
N VAL A 55 17.27 -8.77 -16.32
CA VAL A 55 18.30 -8.44 -17.32
C VAL A 55 19.69 -8.89 -16.89
N ASP A 56 20.03 -8.71 -15.61
CA ASP A 56 21.35 -9.07 -15.08
C ASP A 56 21.45 -10.53 -14.61
N SER A 57 20.37 -11.32 -14.69
CA SER A 57 20.30 -12.72 -14.21
C SER A 57 20.84 -12.91 -12.77
N ALA A 58 20.73 -11.87 -11.93
CA ALA A 58 21.21 -11.89 -10.57
C ALA A 58 20.37 -12.84 -9.71
N VAL A 59 21.02 -13.54 -8.78
CA VAL A 59 20.33 -14.31 -7.73
C VAL A 59 19.71 -13.31 -6.76
N VAL A 60 18.42 -13.46 -6.46
CA VAL A 60 17.73 -12.61 -5.49
C VAL A 60 18.08 -13.08 -4.09
N ASP A 61 18.86 -12.28 -3.35
CA ASP A 61 19.12 -12.49 -1.92
C ASP A 61 18.23 -11.56 -1.07
N PRO A 62 17.25 -12.08 -0.30
CA PRO A 62 16.41 -11.25 0.56
C PRO A 62 17.17 -10.53 1.69
N LYS A 63 18.39 -10.97 2.03
CA LYS A 63 19.25 -10.31 3.03
C LYS A 63 20.14 -9.21 2.43
N ASP A 64 20.36 -9.25 1.12
CA ASP A 64 21.16 -8.26 0.38
C ASP A 64 20.37 -7.75 -0.83
N PHE A 65 19.54 -6.74 -0.60
CA PHE A 65 18.59 -6.26 -1.60
C PHE A 65 19.31 -5.50 -2.72
N ALA A 66 19.54 -6.18 -3.83
CA ALA A 66 20.27 -5.65 -4.97
C ALA A 66 19.43 -4.63 -5.77
N SER A 67 19.83 -3.36 -5.76
CA SER A 67 19.09 -2.27 -6.43
C SER A 67 19.03 -2.40 -7.95
N ASN A 68 19.97 -3.11 -8.57
CA ASN A 68 19.98 -3.36 -10.02
C ASN A 68 18.92 -4.38 -10.47
N SER A 69 18.33 -5.14 -9.55
CA SER A 69 17.22 -6.05 -9.85
C SER A 69 15.90 -5.32 -10.08
N PHE A 70 15.87 -3.98 -9.96
CA PHE A 70 14.68 -3.17 -10.10
C PHE A 70 14.90 -1.96 -11.02
N VAL A 71 13.85 -1.62 -11.75
CA VAL A 71 13.75 -0.36 -12.49
C VAL A 71 12.78 0.56 -11.76
N ASP A 72 13.28 1.72 -11.36
CA ASP A 72 12.47 2.80 -10.77
C ASP A 72 11.60 3.47 -11.84
N ARG A 73 10.31 3.63 -11.55
CA ARG A 73 9.34 4.30 -12.43
C ARG A 73 8.43 5.19 -11.60
N LYS A 74 8.32 6.46 -12.00
CA LYS A 74 7.30 7.39 -11.49
C LYS A 74 6.25 7.64 -12.57
N THR A 75 5.02 7.19 -12.35
CA THR A 75 3.96 7.20 -13.38
C THR A 75 2.58 7.04 -12.76
N ASP A 76 1.54 7.62 -13.39
CA ASP A 76 0.14 7.45 -12.98
C ASP A 76 -0.37 6.03 -13.24
N VAL A 77 0.20 5.33 -14.22
CA VAL A 77 -0.15 3.95 -14.59
C VAL A 77 1.12 3.12 -14.73
N CYS A 78 1.23 2.08 -13.90
CA CYS A 78 2.34 1.12 -13.94
C CYS A 78 1.92 -0.18 -14.67
N VAL A 79 2.65 -0.56 -15.71
CA VAL A 79 2.46 -1.84 -16.41
C VAL A 79 3.45 -2.86 -15.86
N ILE A 80 2.93 -3.91 -15.22
CA ILE A 80 3.73 -5.01 -14.69
C ILE A 80 3.97 -6.03 -15.81
N PRO A 81 5.22 -6.39 -16.13
CA PRO A 81 5.50 -7.42 -17.12
C PRO A 81 4.88 -8.77 -16.76
N PRO A 82 4.48 -9.60 -17.75
CA PRO A 82 3.93 -10.92 -17.49
C PRO A 82 4.93 -11.76 -16.69
N ASN A 83 4.41 -12.52 -15.72
CA ASN A 83 5.20 -13.38 -14.83
C ASN A 83 6.29 -12.63 -14.01
N SER A 84 6.15 -11.32 -13.82
CA SER A 84 7.00 -10.49 -12.97
C SER A 84 6.20 -9.87 -11.81
N PHE A 85 6.82 -9.00 -11.02
CA PHE A 85 6.19 -8.25 -9.93
C PHE A 85 6.73 -6.82 -9.84
N ALA A 86 6.03 -5.99 -9.07
CA ALA A 86 6.45 -4.62 -8.76
C ALA A 86 6.23 -4.32 -7.28
N LEU A 87 7.05 -3.44 -6.73
CA LEU A 87 6.86 -2.84 -5.42
C LEU A 87 6.35 -1.42 -5.60
N ALA A 88 5.49 -0.99 -4.69
CA ALA A 88 5.03 0.38 -4.56
C ALA A 88 4.84 0.68 -3.07
N ARG A 89 4.52 1.93 -2.76
CA ARG A 89 4.11 2.34 -1.41
C ARG A 89 2.67 2.82 -1.40
N THR A 90 2.06 2.80 -0.23
CA THR A 90 0.77 3.45 -0.03
C THR A 90 0.91 4.98 -0.06
N VAL A 91 -0.17 5.66 -0.41
CA VAL A 91 -0.29 7.12 -0.19
C VAL A 91 -0.42 7.38 1.31
N GLU A 92 -1.17 6.54 2.01
CA GLU A 92 -1.36 6.61 3.45
C GLU A 92 -0.14 6.07 4.23
N TYR A 93 0.19 6.77 5.31
CA TYR A 93 1.11 6.33 6.34
C TYR A 93 0.34 5.74 7.52
N PHE A 94 0.80 4.61 8.04
CA PHE A 94 0.13 3.85 9.11
C PHE A 94 0.94 3.86 10.40
N ARG A 95 0.30 4.21 11.51
CA ARG A 95 0.84 4.15 12.88
C ARG A 95 0.04 3.14 13.69
N ILE A 96 0.43 1.88 13.61
CA ILE A 96 -0.35 0.77 14.18
C ILE A 96 -0.20 0.71 15.72
N PRO A 97 -1.31 0.74 16.48
CA PRO A 97 -1.28 0.54 17.93
C PRO A 97 -0.68 -0.82 18.33
N ARG A 98 -0.09 -0.92 19.52
CA ARG A 98 0.61 -2.13 19.98
C ARG A 98 -0.30 -3.36 20.15
N ASP A 99 -1.60 -3.14 20.33
CA ASP A 99 -2.62 -4.16 20.51
C ASP A 99 -3.31 -4.58 19.19
N VAL A 100 -2.81 -4.09 18.05
CA VAL A 100 -3.42 -4.27 16.73
C VAL A 100 -2.44 -4.96 15.79
N LEU A 101 -2.96 -5.89 14.99
CA LEU A 101 -2.26 -6.52 13.86
C LEU A 101 -3.06 -6.23 12.59
N VAL A 102 -2.36 -5.81 11.53
CA VAL A 102 -2.92 -5.47 10.22
C VAL A 102 -2.32 -6.39 9.17
#